data_AF-A0A914AAN4-F1
#
_entry.id   AF-A0A914AAN4-F1
#
_cell.length_a   1.000
_cell.length_b   1.000
_cell.length_c   1.000
_cell.angle_alpha   90.00
_cell.angle_beta   90.00
_cell.angle_gamma   90.00
#
_symmetry.space_group_name_H-M   'P 1'
#
loop_
_entity.id
_entity.type
_entity.pdbx_description
1 polymer ?
#
loop_
_entity_poly.entity_id
_entity_poly.type
_entity_poly.pdbx_seq_one_letter_code
_entity_poly.pdbx_strand_id
1 'polypeptide(L)'
;MAISEKLKKGSTSDFPSGFDRWLALQSVSDKIVRRASTLNAMEKLRLERATKQIDFKIQLRENHYDNVNQRLKETLKDHDLYKRALLRNAPPPRENNQVPPTAEMKPFGRYQGAYHSKMGTAMQREEEEIAQRKLRRRNKLLERAKHESETRIDPKLSTEQILSNNDKPLSERFKRTTTMRIATLRAQTNAVNAFMKVKRDAAVKKQAKRYSKSSLFKGVFQTE
;
A
#
# COMPACT_ATOMS: atom_id res chain seq x y z
N MET A 1 50.68 -37.43 2.64
CA MET A 1 50.88 -36.51 1.51
C MET A 1 50.36 -37.16 0.23
N ALA A 2 49.09 -36.94 -0.14
CA ALA A 2 48.48 -37.66 -1.29
C ALA A 2 47.62 -36.76 -2.19
N ILE A 3 47.76 -35.43 -2.07
CA ILE A 3 46.96 -34.45 -2.82
C ILE A 3 47.77 -33.86 -4.00
N SER A 4 49.09 -34.04 -4.03
CA SER A 4 49.98 -33.34 -4.97
C SER A 4 50.19 -34.04 -6.32
N GLU A 5 49.85 -35.31 -6.49
CA GLU A 5 50.10 -36.01 -7.76
C GLU A 5 48.99 -35.79 -8.80
N LYS A 6 47.74 -35.56 -8.37
CA LYS A 6 46.62 -35.28 -9.30
C LYS A 6 46.68 -33.88 -9.92
N LEU A 7 47.48 -32.97 -9.38
CA LEU A 7 47.67 -31.60 -9.89
C LEU A 7 48.89 -31.45 -10.80
N LYS A 8 49.72 -32.49 -10.97
CA LYS A 8 50.93 -32.45 -11.81
C LYS A 8 50.73 -32.97 -13.24
N LYS A 9 49.58 -33.56 -13.57
CA LYS A 9 49.20 -33.74 -14.98
C LYS A 9 48.81 -32.37 -15.51
N GLY A 10 49.72 -31.75 -16.26
CA GLY A 10 49.43 -30.51 -16.98
C GLY A 10 48.10 -30.65 -17.70
N SER A 11 47.26 -29.63 -17.58
CA SER A 11 45.99 -29.49 -18.31
C SER A 11 46.28 -29.45 -19.80
N THR A 12 46.54 -30.60 -20.42
CA THR A 12 46.54 -30.74 -21.87
C THR A 12 45.11 -30.57 -22.32
N SER A 13 44.84 -29.43 -22.96
CA SER A 13 43.57 -29.12 -23.59
C SER A 13 43.12 -30.29 -24.48
N ASP A 14 41.89 -30.78 -24.31
CA ASP A 14 41.28 -31.82 -25.15
C ASP A 14 41.03 -31.36 -26.61
N PHE A 15 41.32 -30.10 -26.93
CA PHE A 15 41.21 -29.58 -28.30
C PHE A 15 42.39 -30.01 -29.17
N PRO A 16 42.14 -30.51 -30.41
CA PRO A 16 43.19 -30.96 -31.33
C PRO A 16 44.17 -29.85 -31.74
N SER A 17 43.73 -28.59 -31.75
CA SER A 17 44.57 -27.43 -32.05
C SER A 17 44.12 -26.17 -31.32
N GLY A 18 45.00 -25.16 -31.28
CA GLY A 18 44.66 -23.83 -30.75
C GLY A 18 43.56 -23.12 -31.56
N PHE A 19 43.44 -23.45 -32.85
CA PHE A 19 42.41 -22.93 -33.73
C PHE A 19 41.02 -23.53 -33.40
N ASP A 20 40.96 -24.84 -33.15
CA ASP A 20 39.71 -25.50 -32.73
C ASP A 20 39.21 -24.96 -31.39
N ARG A 21 40.14 -24.70 -30.46
CA ARG A 21 39.83 -24.04 -29.19
C ARG A 21 39.28 -22.62 -29.41
N TRP A 22 39.86 -21.86 -30.33
CA TRP A 22 39.37 -20.52 -30.67
C TRP A 22 37.96 -20.56 -31.28
N LEU A 23 37.70 -21.47 -32.22
CA LEU A 23 36.35 -21.66 -32.81
C LEU A 23 35.31 -22.07 -31.76
N ALA A 24 35.68 -22.97 -30.83
CA ALA A 24 34.79 -23.37 -29.75
C ALA A 24 34.45 -22.20 -28.81
N LEU A 25 35.45 -21.40 -28.43
CA LEU A 25 35.25 -20.19 -27.63
C LEU A 25 34.42 -19.14 -28.36
N GLN A 26 34.63 -18.96 -29.66
CA GLN A 26 33.85 -18.06 -30.49
C GLN A 26 32.37 -18.50 -30.56
N SER A 27 32.12 -19.81 -30.74
CA SER A 27 30.77 -20.38 -30.73
C SER A 27 30.05 -20.16 -29.39
N VAL A 28 30.76 -20.31 -28.27
CA VAL A 28 30.21 -20.05 -26.94
C VAL A 28 29.92 -18.55 -26.77
N SER A 29 30.83 -17.68 -27.20
CA SER A 29 30.65 -16.23 -27.18
C SER A 29 29.41 -15.80 -27.97
N ASP A 30 29.25 -16.30 -29.20
CA ASP A 30 28.10 -16.01 -30.06
C ASP A 30 26.79 -16.48 -29.42
N LYS A 31 26.78 -17.66 -28.78
CA LYS A 31 25.61 -18.16 -28.05
C LYS A 31 25.25 -17.26 -26.86
N ILE A 32 26.25 -16.77 -26.12
CA ILE A 32 26.04 -15.84 -25.00
C ILE A 32 25.45 -14.53 -25.51
N VAL A 33 26.01 -13.96 -26.58
CA VAL A 33 25.53 -12.70 -27.18
C VAL A 33 24.10 -12.85 -27.70
N ARG A 34 23.79 -13.94 -28.40
CA ARG A 34 22.41 -14.23 -28.86
C ARG A 34 21.44 -14.35 -27.69
N ARG A 35 21.82 -15.07 -26.63
CA ARG A 35 20.98 -15.21 -25.43
C ARG A 35 20.75 -13.85 -24.76
N ALA A 36 21.79 -13.04 -24.60
CA ALA A 36 21.66 -11.68 -24.06
C ALA A 36 20.73 -10.81 -24.92
N SER A 37 20.86 -10.87 -26.25
CA SER A 37 19.98 -10.17 -27.19
C SER A 37 18.51 -10.59 -27.03
N THR A 38 18.24 -11.90 -26.95
CA THR A 38 16.88 -12.40 -26.73
C THR A 38 16.29 -11.94 -25.40
N LEU A 39 17.07 -11.95 -24.30
CA LEU A 39 16.63 -11.47 -23.00
C LEU A 39 16.31 -9.97 -23.04
N ASN A 40 17.15 -9.17 -23.70
CA ASN A 40 16.91 -7.74 -23.88
C ASN A 40 15.64 -7.45 -24.70
N ALA A 41 15.39 -8.22 -25.75
CA ALA A 41 14.16 -8.09 -26.54
C ALA A 41 12.91 -8.43 -25.71
N MET A 42 12.95 -9.49 -24.90
CA MET A 42 11.85 -9.84 -24.01
C MET A 42 11.63 -8.78 -22.93
N GLU A 43 12.69 -8.22 -22.35
CA GLU A 43 12.58 -7.17 -21.36
C GLU A 43 11.98 -5.90 -21.96
N LYS A 44 12.38 -5.53 -23.19
CA LYS A 44 11.77 -4.42 -23.92
C LYS A 44 10.28 -4.62 -24.14
N LEU A 45 9.85 -5.82 -24.58
CA LEU A 45 8.43 -6.15 -24.75
C LEU A 45 7.66 -6.13 -23.42
N ARG A 46 8.29 -6.58 -22.33
CA ARG A 46 7.71 -6.55 -20.99
C ARG A 46 7.49 -5.11 -20.53
N LEU A 47 8.49 -4.25 -20.71
CA LEU A 47 8.40 -2.83 -20.38
C LEU A 47 7.32 -2.14 -21.20
N GLU A 48 7.25 -2.39 -22.50
CA GLU A 48 6.21 -1.82 -23.38
C GLU A 48 4.80 -2.24 -22.96
N ARG A 49 4.62 -3.49 -22.51
CA ARG A 49 3.33 -3.93 -21.96
C ARG A 49 3.00 -3.19 -20.66
N ALA A 50 3.98 -3.01 -19.78
CA ALA A 50 3.79 -2.33 -18.51
C ALA A 50 3.45 -0.84 -18.71
N THR A 51 4.12 -0.16 -19.64
CA THR A 51 3.82 1.25 -19.97
C THR A 51 2.39 1.39 -20.51
N LYS A 52 2.00 0.57 -21.50
CA LYS A 52 0.62 0.56 -22.03
C LYS A 52 -0.43 0.36 -20.94
N GLN A 53 -0.15 -0.52 -19.97
CA GLN A 53 -1.07 -0.76 -18.85
C GLN A 53 -1.16 0.45 -17.90
N ILE A 54 -0.06 1.15 -17.67
CA ILE A 54 -0.03 2.38 -16.87
C ILE A 54 -0.82 3.48 -17.59
N ASP A 55 -0.57 3.68 -18.87
CA ASP A 55 -1.23 4.71 -19.69
C ASP A 55 -2.75 4.48 -19.72
N PHE A 56 -3.19 3.24 -19.90
CA PHE A 56 -4.60 2.88 -19.82
C PHE A 56 -5.22 3.25 -18.46
N LYS A 57 -4.51 2.99 -17.35
CA LYS A 57 -4.99 3.35 -16.00
C LYS A 57 -5.00 4.86 -15.75
N ILE A 58 -4.15 5.63 -16.43
CA ILE A 58 -4.15 7.09 -16.37
C ILE A 58 -5.38 7.60 -17.11
N GLN A 59 -5.57 7.18 -18.36
CA GLN A 59 -6.72 7.57 -19.19
C GLN A 59 -8.06 7.23 -18.50
N LEU A 60 -8.17 6.06 -17.88
CA LEU A 60 -9.39 5.67 -17.17
C LEU A 60 -9.71 6.59 -15.98
N ARG A 61 -8.67 7.10 -15.29
CA ARG A 61 -8.83 8.06 -14.19
C ARG A 61 -9.17 9.46 -14.70
N GLU A 62 -8.56 9.90 -15.78
CA GLU A 62 -8.87 11.18 -16.42
C GLU A 62 -10.33 11.21 -16.89
N ASN A 63 -10.78 10.17 -17.60
CA ASN A 63 -12.17 10.05 -18.04
C ASN A 63 -13.16 10.06 -16.87
N HIS A 64 -12.81 9.42 -15.75
CA HIS A 64 -13.65 9.44 -14.56
C HIS A 64 -13.72 10.85 -13.95
N TYR A 65 -12.58 11.53 -13.85
CA TYR A 65 -12.52 12.90 -13.35
C TYR A 65 -13.33 13.86 -14.22
N ASP A 66 -13.20 13.75 -15.54
CA ASP A 66 -13.93 14.59 -16.49
C ASP A 66 -15.45 14.37 -16.41
N ASN A 67 -15.89 13.12 -16.27
CA ASN A 67 -17.31 12.79 -16.08
C ASN A 67 -17.87 13.40 -14.78
N VAL A 68 -17.15 13.24 -13.66
CA VAL A 68 -17.55 13.82 -12.38
C VAL A 68 -17.58 15.34 -12.46
N ASN A 69 -16.60 15.96 -13.12
CA ASN A 69 -16.53 17.40 -13.31
C ASN A 69 -17.68 17.92 -14.21
N GLN A 70 -18.05 17.20 -15.26
CA GLN A 70 -19.22 17.54 -16.09
C GLN A 70 -20.52 17.48 -15.27
N ARG A 71 -20.75 16.40 -14.50
CA ARG A 71 -21.93 16.29 -13.63
C ARG A 71 -22.01 17.40 -12.58
N LEU A 72 -20.87 17.78 -12.00
CA LEU A 72 -20.80 18.91 -11.07
C LEU A 72 -21.18 20.23 -11.75
N LYS A 73 -20.71 20.46 -12.98
CA LYS A 73 -21.08 21.67 -13.75
C LYS A 73 -22.56 21.69 -14.10
N GLU A 74 -23.16 20.55 -14.45
CA GLU A 74 -24.59 20.44 -14.75
C GLU A 74 -25.45 20.70 -13.52
N THR A 75 -25.14 20.02 -12.40
CA THR A 75 -25.86 20.23 -11.13
C THR A 75 -25.77 21.68 -10.63
N LEU A 76 -24.63 22.36 -10.79
CA LEU A 76 -24.51 23.78 -10.48
C LEU A 76 -25.41 24.65 -11.37
N LYS A 77 -25.45 24.37 -12.68
CA LYS A 77 -26.36 25.08 -13.61
C LYS A 77 -27.82 24.87 -13.22
N ASP A 78 -28.23 23.65 -12.89
CA ASP A 78 -29.59 23.34 -12.47
C ASP A 78 -29.96 24.08 -11.18
N HIS A 79 -29.03 24.17 -10.22
CA HIS A 79 -29.22 24.92 -8.99
C HIS A 79 -29.39 26.42 -9.25
N ASP A 80 -28.60 27.00 -10.16
CA ASP A 80 -28.73 28.41 -10.55
C ASP A 80 -30.05 28.69 -11.28
N LEU A 81 -30.48 27.79 -12.17
CA LEU A 81 -31.77 27.87 -12.85
C LEU A 81 -32.92 27.78 -11.85
N TYR A 82 -32.85 26.85 -10.90
CA TYR A 82 -33.82 26.72 -9.82
C TYR A 82 -33.90 27.98 -8.96
N LYS A 83 -32.76 28.55 -8.59
CA LYS A 83 -32.69 29.83 -7.85
C LYS A 83 -33.35 30.98 -8.62
N ARG A 84 -33.12 31.07 -9.93
CA ARG A 84 -33.77 32.08 -10.80
C ARG A 84 -35.27 31.87 -10.91
N ALA A 85 -35.74 30.63 -11.04
CA ALA A 85 -37.17 30.33 -11.09
C ALA A 85 -37.88 30.69 -9.77
N LEU A 86 -37.24 30.43 -8.62
CA LEU A 86 -37.75 30.85 -7.32
C LEU A 86 -37.86 32.37 -7.21
N LEU A 87 -36.84 33.11 -7.67
CA LEU A 87 -36.86 34.58 -7.65
C LEU A 87 -37.93 35.16 -8.59
N ARG A 88 -38.17 34.53 -9.75
CA ARG A 88 -39.22 34.95 -10.69
C ARG A 88 -40.63 34.75 -10.12
N ASN A 89 -40.83 33.70 -9.32
CA ASN A 89 -42.13 33.38 -8.71
C ASN A 89 -42.28 33.94 -7.29
N ALA A 90 -41.28 34.65 -6.77
CA ALA A 90 -41.36 35.27 -5.46
C ALA A 90 -42.22 36.53 -5.54
N PRO A 91 -43.20 36.72 -4.63
CA PRO A 91 -43.89 37.99 -4.51
C PRO A 91 -42.88 39.10 -4.14
N PRO A 92 -43.11 40.35 -4.57
CA PRO A 92 -42.22 41.46 -4.23
C PRO A 92 -42.05 41.56 -2.71
N PRO A 93 -40.85 41.92 -2.23
CA PRO A 93 -40.61 42.05 -0.80
C PRO A 93 -41.56 43.10 -0.22
N ARG A 94 -42.46 42.68 0.66
CA ARG A 94 -43.27 43.58 1.46
C ARG A 94 -42.39 44.04 2.62
N GLU A 95 -42.12 45.33 2.73
CA GLU A 95 -41.18 45.93 3.69
C GLU A 95 -41.54 45.75 5.18
N ASN A 96 -42.67 45.12 5.52
CA ASN A 96 -43.24 45.16 6.88
C ASN A 96 -43.47 43.80 7.57
N ASN A 97 -42.76 42.73 7.20
CA ASN A 97 -42.85 41.47 7.95
C ASN A 97 -41.78 41.40 9.06
N GLN A 98 -42.08 41.97 10.23
CA GLN A 98 -41.42 41.56 11.47
C GLN A 98 -41.76 40.08 11.72
N VAL A 99 -40.74 39.23 11.72
CA VAL A 99 -40.89 37.79 12.02
C VAL A 99 -41.13 37.63 13.52
N PRO A 100 -42.26 37.04 13.96
CA PRO A 100 -42.48 36.80 15.38
C PRO A 100 -41.52 35.71 15.90
N PRO A 101 -40.94 35.86 17.11
CA PRO A 101 -39.88 35.00 17.62
C PRO A 101 -40.32 33.57 18.02
N THR A 102 -41.58 33.20 17.82
CA THR A 102 -42.18 31.99 18.42
C THR A 102 -42.49 30.86 17.44
N ALA A 103 -42.10 30.96 16.16
CA ALA A 103 -42.37 29.93 15.17
C ALA A 103 -41.26 28.87 15.08
N GLU A 104 -40.88 28.27 16.20
CA GLU A 104 -40.35 26.91 16.18
C GLU A 104 -41.55 25.96 16.04
N MET A 105 -41.43 24.95 15.16
CA MET A 105 -42.40 23.87 14.86
C MET A 105 -43.36 24.07 13.67
N LYS A 106 -42.89 23.68 12.47
CA LYS A 106 -43.31 22.44 11.80
C LYS A 106 -42.40 22.13 10.58
N PRO A 107 -42.10 20.84 10.31
CA PRO A 107 -41.08 20.41 9.36
C PRO A 107 -41.63 20.36 7.94
N PHE A 108 -40.71 20.43 6.98
CA PHE A 108 -40.88 20.38 5.51
C PHE A 108 -41.14 21.73 4.82
N GLY A 109 -40.08 22.27 4.20
CA GLY A 109 -40.24 22.87 2.87
C GLY A 109 -39.76 24.30 2.64
N ARG A 110 -39.11 25.00 3.58
CA ARG A 110 -38.53 26.31 3.28
C ARG A 110 -37.13 26.47 3.87
N TYR A 111 -36.12 26.16 3.06
CA TYR A 111 -34.74 26.54 3.34
C TYR A 111 -34.59 28.05 3.06
N GLN A 112 -34.87 28.88 4.07
CA GLN A 112 -34.33 30.24 4.09
C GLN A 112 -32.84 30.10 4.39
N GLY A 113 -31.99 30.72 3.56
CA GLY A 113 -30.52 30.58 3.58
C GLY A 113 -29.80 31.12 4.82
N ALA A 114 -30.42 31.07 6.00
CA ALA A 114 -29.72 31.20 7.27
C ALA A 114 -29.10 29.83 7.58
N TYR A 115 -27.77 29.74 7.50
CA TYR A 115 -27.03 28.60 8.03
C TYR A 115 -27.46 28.38 9.48
N HIS A 116 -28.18 27.30 9.76
CA HIS A 116 -28.48 26.91 11.15
C HIS A 116 -27.13 26.78 11.88
N SER A 117 -26.94 27.45 13.02
CA SER A 117 -25.65 27.42 13.74
C SER A 117 -25.21 25.99 14.09
N LYS A 118 -26.18 25.07 14.27
CA LYS A 118 -25.95 23.63 14.45
C LYS A 118 -25.34 22.94 13.21
N MET A 119 -25.65 23.44 12.01
CA MET A 119 -25.09 22.94 10.75
C MET A 119 -23.68 23.50 10.50
N GLY A 120 -23.44 24.77 10.82
CA GLY A 120 -22.10 25.38 10.76
C GLY A 120 -21.12 24.68 11.71
N THR A 121 -21.55 24.39 12.94
CA THR A 121 -20.75 23.64 13.92
C THR A 121 -20.55 22.18 13.52
N ALA A 122 -21.54 21.53 12.89
CA ALA A 122 -21.37 20.18 12.34
C ALA A 122 -20.36 20.13 11.20
N MET A 123 -20.40 21.11 10.29
CA MET A 123 -19.48 21.24 9.15
C MET A 123 -18.06 21.55 9.62
N GLN A 124 -17.87 22.46 10.60
CA GLN A 124 -16.57 22.72 11.21
C GLN A 124 -16.00 21.46 11.87
N ARG A 125 -16.82 20.70 12.61
CA ARG A 125 -16.38 19.42 13.20
C ARG A 125 -15.97 18.41 12.12
N GLU A 126 -16.68 18.36 11.01
CA GLU A 126 -16.33 17.47 9.90
C GLU A 126 -15.02 17.90 9.22
N GLU A 127 -14.82 19.20 8.99
CA GLU A 127 -13.58 19.76 8.45
C GLU A 127 -12.37 19.48 9.36
N GLU A 128 -12.54 19.68 10.67
CA GLU A 128 -11.54 19.33 11.68
C GLU A 128 -11.24 17.83 11.68
N GLU A 129 -12.25 16.97 11.58
CA GLU A 129 -12.07 15.52 11.50
C GLU A 129 -11.31 15.11 10.23
N ILE A 130 -11.63 15.72 9.09
CA ILE A 130 -10.93 15.50 7.82
C ILE A 130 -9.46 15.94 7.94
N ALA A 131 -9.20 17.11 8.55
CA ALA A 131 -7.85 17.61 8.80
C ALA A 131 -7.07 16.66 9.72
N GLN A 132 -7.68 16.17 10.80
CA GLN A 132 -7.07 15.19 11.69
C GLN A 132 -6.79 13.86 10.99
N ARG A 133 -7.71 13.35 10.16
CA ARG A 133 -7.49 12.12 9.38
C ARG A 133 -6.32 12.30 8.41
N LYS A 134 -6.19 13.45 7.74
CA LYS A 134 -5.05 13.77 6.87
C LYS A 134 -3.75 13.81 7.67
N LEU A 135 -3.75 14.44 8.85
CA LEU A 135 -2.59 14.49 9.74
C LEU A 135 -2.16 13.10 10.22
N ARG A 136 -3.10 12.25 10.65
CA ARG A 136 -2.83 10.86 11.04
C ARG A 136 -2.22 10.05 9.89
N ARG A 137 -2.73 10.21 8.66
CA ARG A 137 -2.17 9.56 7.46
C ARG A 137 -0.74 10.02 7.18
N ARG A 138 -0.49 11.33 7.24
CA ARG A 138 0.86 11.92 7.07
C ARG A 138 1.82 11.37 8.12
N ASN A 139 1.44 11.39 9.40
CA ASN A 139 2.30 10.91 10.49
C ASN A 139 2.58 9.42 10.35
N LYS A 140 1.58 8.61 9.95
CA LYS A 140 1.78 7.18 9.68
C LYS A 140 2.76 6.93 8.52
N LEU A 141 2.73 7.76 7.48
CA LEU A 141 3.69 7.68 6.38
C LEU A 141 5.10 8.10 6.83
N LEU A 142 5.21 9.16 7.63
CA LEU A 142 6.48 9.61 8.20
C LEU A 142 7.11 8.54 9.11
N GLU A 143 6.32 7.92 9.99
CA GLU A 143 6.80 6.84 10.85
C GLU A 143 7.24 5.62 10.04
N ARG A 144 6.50 5.26 8.97
CA ARG A 144 6.95 4.21 8.04
C ARG A 144 8.26 4.57 7.35
N ALA A 145 8.40 5.80 6.86
CA ALA A 145 9.61 6.28 6.21
C ALA A 145 10.82 6.27 7.16
N LYS A 146 10.63 6.76 8.39
CA LYS A 146 11.66 6.70 9.45
C LYS A 146 12.08 5.27 9.73
N HIS A 147 11.12 4.38 9.96
CA HIS A 147 11.41 2.98 10.21
C HIS A 147 12.11 2.30 9.02
N GLU A 148 11.70 2.60 7.79
CA GLU A 148 12.38 2.12 6.59
C GLU A 148 13.81 2.66 6.50
N SER A 149 14.04 3.93 6.80
CA SER A 149 15.40 4.48 6.84
C SER A 149 16.26 3.83 7.93
N GLU A 150 15.76 3.68 9.15
CA GLU A 150 16.52 3.10 10.26
C GLU A 150 16.81 1.60 10.08
N THR A 151 15.89 0.88 9.43
CA THR A 151 16.06 -0.56 9.20
C THR A 151 16.88 -0.88 7.95
N ARG A 152 16.71 -0.09 6.88
CA ARG A 152 17.29 -0.37 5.56
C ARG A 152 18.55 0.44 5.24
N ILE A 153 18.75 1.59 5.88
CA ILE A 153 19.90 2.48 5.65
C ILE A 153 20.73 2.47 6.93
N ASP A 154 22.03 2.17 6.80
CA ASP A 154 22.93 2.23 7.94
C ASP A 154 23.50 3.66 8.06
N PRO A 155 23.16 4.44 9.09
CA PRO A 155 23.66 5.81 9.24
C PRO A 155 25.16 5.87 9.54
N LYS A 156 25.80 4.72 9.80
CA LYS A 156 27.23 4.57 10.06
C LYS A 156 28.03 4.08 8.85
N LEU A 157 27.40 3.91 7.68
CA LEU A 157 28.12 3.50 6.47
C LEU A 157 29.06 4.63 6.02
N SER A 158 30.36 4.33 5.93
CA SER A 158 31.33 5.31 5.43
C SER A 158 31.12 5.57 3.93
N THR A 159 31.40 6.78 3.47
CA THR A 159 31.32 7.16 2.04
C THR A 159 32.16 6.23 1.16
N GLU A 160 33.31 5.79 1.65
CA GLU A 160 34.18 4.83 0.94
C GLU A 160 33.53 3.46 0.77
N GLN A 161 32.74 3.00 1.74
CA GLN A 161 32.04 1.70 1.66
C GLN A 161 30.88 1.74 0.65
N ILE A 162 30.20 2.89 0.52
CA ILE A 162 29.16 3.11 -0.49
C ILE A 162 29.78 3.09 -1.90
N LEU A 163 30.93 3.73 -2.07
CA LEU A 163 31.64 3.84 -3.35
C LEU A 163 32.38 2.55 -3.74
N SER A 164 32.74 1.69 -2.79
CA SER A 164 33.34 0.38 -3.11
C SER A 164 32.39 -0.60 -3.83
N ASN A 165 31.06 -0.36 -3.76
CA ASN A 165 30.03 -1.18 -4.39
C ASN A 165 29.43 -0.50 -5.63
N ASN A 166 30.28 0.00 -6.54
CA ASN A 166 29.85 0.75 -7.73
C ASN A 166 29.02 -0.06 -8.74
N ASP A 167 29.05 -1.38 -8.65
CA ASP A 167 28.35 -2.26 -9.60
C ASP A 167 26.87 -2.49 -9.23
N LYS A 168 26.43 -2.02 -8.06
CA LYS A 168 25.05 -2.19 -7.56
C LYS A 168 24.25 -0.88 -7.67
N PRO A 169 22.92 -0.92 -7.79
CA PRO A 169 22.11 0.29 -7.74
C PRO A 169 22.19 0.96 -6.36
N LEU A 170 22.11 2.31 -6.31
CA LEU A 170 22.33 3.11 -5.10
C LEU A 170 21.49 2.63 -3.89
N SER A 171 20.25 2.20 -4.13
CA SER A 171 19.33 1.67 -3.11
C SER A 171 19.79 0.36 -2.45
N GLU A 172 20.73 -0.36 -3.06
CA GLU A 172 21.33 -1.58 -2.51
C GLU A 172 22.70 -1.35 -1.88
N ARG A 173 23.38 -0.26 -2.23
CA ARG A 173 24.67 0.12 -1.64
C ARG A 173 24.55 0.51 -0.17
N PHE A 174 23.38 1.03 0.24
CA PHE A 174 23.09 1.42 1.62
C PHE A 174 22.68 0.25 2.53
N LYS A 175 22.50 -0.97 2.00
CA LYS A 175 22.03 -2.12 2.77
C LYS A 175 23.22 -2.88 3.36
N ARG A 176 23.21 -3.12 4.69
CA ARG A 176 24.12 -4.08 5.34
C ARG A 176 24.03 -5.44 4.64
N THR A 177 25.15 -6.16 4.59
CA THR A 177 25.19 -7.58 4.19
C THR A 177 24.05 -8.34 4.89
N THR A 178 23.05 -8.69 4.10
CA THR A 178 21.69 -9.09 4.52
C THR A 178 21.63 -10.44 5.23
N THR A 179 22.72 -11.19 5.25
CA THR A 179 22.78 -12.58 5.73
C THR A 179 22.63 -12.71 7.24
N MET A 180 23.19 -11.79 8.04
CA MET A 180 23.12 -11.92 9.52
C MET A 180 21.79 -11.45 10.13
N ARG A 181 21.05 -10.52 9.51
CA ARG A 181 19.75 -10.03 10.02
C ARG A 181 18.56 -10.91 9.64
N ILE A 182 18.62 -11.63 8.52
CA ILE A 182 17.51 -12.51 8.12
C ILE A 182 17.38 -13.70 9.09
N ALA A 183 18.51 -14.21 9.61
CA ALA A 183 18.51 -15.30 10.59
C ALA A 183 17.86 -14.86 11.92
N THR A 184 18.19 -13.66 12.42
CA THR A 184 17.62 -13.12 13.68
C THR A 184 16.15 -12.76 13.53
N LEU A 185 15.73 -12.20 12.39
CA LEU A 185 14.32 -11.93 12.10
C LEU A 185 13.49 -13.22 11.96
N ARG A 186 14.04 -14.27 11.32
CA ARG A 186 13.39 -15.58 11.26
C ARG A 186 13.25 -16.20 12.65
N ALA A 187 14.28 -16.11 13.49
CA ALA A 187 14.22 -16.60 14.87
C ALA A 187 13.17 -15.85 15.71
N GLN A 188 13.10 -14.51 15.59
CA GLN A 188 12.10 -13.70 16.28
C GLN A 188 10.68 -13.99 15.80
N THR A 189 10.47 -14.18 14.49
CA THR A 189 9.17 -14.52 13.92
C THR A 189 8.69 -15.91 14.39
N ASN A 190 9.60 -16.89 14.43
CA ASN A 190 9.31 -18.22 14.95
C ASN A 190 8.98 -18.20 16.45
N ALA A 191 9.68 -17.38 17.23
CA ALA A 191 9.41 -17.21 18.67
C ALA A 191 8.02 -16.59 18.92
N VAL A 192 7.64 -15.57 18.15
CA VAL A 192 6.29 -14.96 18.24
C VAL A 192 5.20 -15.96 17.86
N ASN A 193 5.41 -16.74 16.81
CA ASN A 193 4.46 -17.78 16.40
C ASN A 193 4.30 -18.87 17.47
N ALA A 194 5.40 -19.29 18.11
CA ALA A 194 5.38 -20.23 19.22
C ALA A 194 4.63 -19.66 20.44
N PHE A 195 4.88 -18.41 20.80
CA PHE A 195 4.18 -17.73 21.89
C PHE A 195 2.66 -17.64 21.63
N MET A 196 2.26 -17.28 20.42
CA MET A 196 0.84 -17.21 20.04
C MET A 196 0.16 -18.58 20.03
N LYS A 197 0.89 -19.66 19.73
CA LYS A 197 0.40 -21.03 19.86
C LYS A 197 0.16 -21.40 21.33
N VAL A 198 1.14 -21.16 22.20
CA VAL A 198 1.02 -21.41 23.65
C VAL A 198 -0.16 -20.64 24.26
N LYS A 199 -0.35 -19.37 23.86
CA LYS A 199 -1.48 -18.54 24.32
C LYS A 199 -2.83 -19.12 23.89
N ARG A 200 -2.94 -19.63 22.65
CA ARG A 200 -4.14 -20.32 22.16
C ARG A 200 -4.40 -21.61 22.93
N ASP A 201 -3.38 -22.43 23.13
CA ASP A 201 -3.50 -23.70 23.86
C ASP A 201 -3.92 -23.47 25.32
N ALA A 202 -3.40 -22.42 25.97
CA ALA A 202 -3.81 -22.02 27.31
C ALA A 202 -5.28 -21.55 27.37
N ALA A 203 -5.76 -20.82 26.36
CA ALA A 203 -7.15 -20.40 26.27
C ALA A 203 -8.10 -21.59 26.07
N VAL A 204 -7.74 -22.54 25.20
CA VAL A 204 -8.49 -23.79 24.98
C VAL A 204 -8.56 -24.63 26.27
N LYS A 205 -7.44 -24.81 26.98
CA LYS A 205 -7.43 -25.51 28.28
C LYS A 205 -8.30 -24.82 29.33
N LYS A 206 -8.33 -23.48 29.36
CA LYS A 206 -9.17 -22.71 30.28
C LYS A 206 -10.66 -22.87 29.95
N GLN A 207 -11.03 -22.94 28.67
CA GLN A 207 -12.40 -23.22 28.24
C GLN A 207 -12.81 -24.66 28.59
N ALA A 208 -11.96 -25.67 28.32
CA ALA A 208 -12.25 -27.07 28.67
C ALA A 208 -12.50 -27.26 30.18
N LYS A 209 -11.71 -26.60 31.05
CA LYS A 209 -11.94 -26.61 32.51
C LYS A 209 -13.24 -25.93 32.96
N ARG A 210 -13.82 -25.03 32.16
CA ARG A 210 -15.12 -24.41 32.45
C ARG A 210 -16.27 -25.35 32.12
N TYR A 211 -16.19 -26.05 30.98
CA TYR A 211 -17.19 -27.04 30.58
C TYR A 211 -17.15 -28.32 31.43
N SER A 212 -15.98 -28.74 31.94
CA SER A 212 -15.90 -29.91 32.83
C SER A 212 -16.49 -29.68 34.22
N LYS A 213 -16.82 -28.43 34.60
CA LYS A 213 -17.41 -28.09 35.90
C LYS A 213 -18.94 -27.92 35.85
N SER A 214 -19.56 -27.94 34.66
CA SER A 214 -21.00 -27.68 34.51
C SER A 214 -21.87 -28.93 34.32
N SER A 215 -21.35 -30.15 34.49
CA SER A 215 -22.14 -31.39 34.35
C SER A 215 -22.67 -31.97 35.67
N LEU A 216 -22.76 -31.17 36.72
CA LEU A 216 -23.37 -31.58 38.00
C LEU A 216 -24.57 -30.70 38.31
N PHE A 217 -25.66 -30.84 37.54
CA PHE A 217 -26.99 -30.57 38.07
C PHE A 217 -27.99 -31.59 37.51
N LYS A 218 -28.34 -32.55 38.39
CA LYS A 218 -29.55 -33.35 38.37
C LYS A 218 -30.76 -32.41 38.35
N GLY A 219 -31.74 -32.70 37.52
CA GLY A 219 -33.00 -31.96 37.48
C GLY A 219 -33.95 -32.58 36.47
N VAL A 220 -34.34 -33.82 36.72
CA VAL A 220 -35.48 -34.46 36.04
C VAL A 220 -36.73 -33.70 36.47
N PHE A 221 -37.41 -33.04 35.53
CA PHE A 221 -38.82 -32.70 35.70
C PHE A 221 -39.62 -33.70 34.88
N GLN A 222 -40.21 -34.66 35.58
CA GLN A 222 -41.41 -35.36 35.15
C GLN A 222 -42.61 -34.44 35.41
N THR A 223 -43.51 -34.33 34.44
CA THR A 223 -44.89 -33.97 34.70
C THR A 223 -45.77 -34.90 33.86
N GLU A 224 -46.82 -35.39 34.52
CA GLU A 224 -47.91 -36.23 33.99
C GLU A 224 -48.73 -35.54 32.91
#